data_AF-H2C7Y3-F1
#
_entry.id   AF-H2C7Y3-F1
#
_cell.length_a   1.000
_cell.length_b   1.000
_cell.length_c   1.000
_cell.angle_alpha   90.00
_cell.angle_beta   90.00
_cell.angle_gamma   90.00
#
_symmetry.space_group_name_H-M   'P 1'
#
loop_
_entity.id
_entity.type
_entity.pdbx_description
1 polymer ?
#
loop_
_entity_poly.entity_id
_entity_poly.type
_entity_poly.pdbx_seq_one_letter_code
_entity_poly.pdbx_strand_id
1 'polypeptide(L)'
;MSDDRETVLQVVDAVGKWDVMLAGIKGEEVIIVSKKECPSEIRLGERKVRIRRFDPEEYLRLVCENESLFRDYKMVYFVKVYMRKILDLLASLEVYRLSKDFSASE
;
A
#
# COMPACT_ATOMS: atom_id res chain seq x y z
N MET A 1 -8.24 9.87 14.88
CA MET A 1 -6.93 9.91 14.20
C MET A 1 -5.87 9.00 14.84
N SER A 2 -5.84 8.84 16.17
CA SER A 2 -4.86 7.97 16.87
C SER A 2 -5.08 6.48 16.62
N ASP A 3 -6.34 6.04 16.58
CA ASP A 3 -6.72 4.63 16.55
C ASP A 3 -6.31 3.90 15.25
N ASP A 4 -6.52 4.50 14.08
CA ASP A 4 -6.07 3.94 12.79
C ASP A 4 -4.56 3.68 12.77
N ARG A 5 -3.80 4.68 13.25
CA ARG A 5 -2.34 4.63 13.23
C ARG A 5 -1.85 3.54 14.15
N GLU A 6 -2.39 3.50 15.37
CA GLU A 6 -2.07 2.48 16.35
C GLU A 6 -2.44 1.09 15.85
N THR A 7 -3.62 0.92 15.26
CA THR A 7 -4.07 -0.34 14.63
C THR A 7 -3.07 -0.81 13.59
N VAL A 8 -2.68 0.04 12.63
CA VAL A 8 -1.72 -0.36 11.58
C VAL A 8 -0.38 -0.73 12.19
N LEU A 9 0.13 0.05 13.15
CA LEU A 9 1.42 -0.25 13.78
C LEU A 9 1.39 -1.56 14.56
N GLN A 10 0.31 -1.85 15.29
CA GLN A 10 0.12 -3.13 15.97
C GLN A 10 0.05 -4.31 14.97
N VAL A 11 -0.64 -4.13 13.83
CA VAL A 11 -0.65 -5.15 12.77
C VAL A 11 0.75 -5.36 12.21
N VAL A 12 1.47 -4.28 11.89
CA VAL A 12 2.84 -4.34 11.34
C VAL A 12 3.79 -5.06 12.30
N ASP A 13 3.71 -4.78 13.59
CA ASP A 13 4.51 -5.48 14.60
C ASP A 13 4.12 -6.96 14.70
N ALA A 14 2.83 -7.30 14.64
CA ALA A 14 2.33 -8.68 14.71
C ALA A 14 2.74 -9.54 13.49
N VAL A 15 2.78 -8.96 12.29
CA VAL A 15 3.21 -9.68 11.06
C VAL A 15 4.74 -9.72 10.89
N GLY A 16 5.45 -8.81 11.57
CA GLY A 16 6.90 -8.66 11.51
C GLY A 16 7.32 -7.42 10.72
N LYS A 17 7.63 -6.34 11.42
CA LYS A 17 7.95 -5.03 10.84
C LYS A 17 9.03 -5.02 9.76
N TRP A 18 10.01 -5.92 9.84
CA TRP A 18 11.13 -5.98 8.90
C TRP A 18 10.75 -6.59 7.55
N ASP A 19 9.63 -7.33 7.52
CA ASP A 19 9.12 -7.98 6.32
C ASP A 19 8.14 -7.05 5.58
N VAL A 20 7.67 -5.97 6.21
CA VAL A 20 6.66 -5.05 5.65
C VAL A 20 7.33 -3.88 4.95
N MET A 21 6.92 -3.63 3.71
CA MET A 21 7.39 -2.50 2.90
C MET A 21 6.46 -1.28 3.04
N LEU A 22 5.16 -1.52 3.20
CA LEU A 22 4.12 -0.51 3.20
C LEU A 22 2.84 -1.05 3.85
N ALA A 23 2.15 -0.23 4.64
CA ALA A 23 0.88 -0.58 5.26
C ALA A 23 -0.03 0.63 5.45
N GLY A 24 -1.33 0.38 5.28
CA GLY A 24 -2.39 1.39 5.38
C GLY A 24 -3.71 0.76 5.75
N ILE A 25 -4.71 1.59 6.05
CA ILE A 25 -6.00 1.13 6.57
C ILE A 25 -7.18 1.79 5.86
N LYS A 26 -8.24 1.01 5.65
CA LYS A 26 -9.55 1.44 5.14
C LYS A 26 -10.64 0.74 5.96
N GLY A 27 -11.25 1.47 6.89
CA GLY A 27 -12.25 0.89 7.81
C GLY A 27 -11.62 -0.20 8.70
N GLU A 28 -12.07 -1.44 8.54
CA GLU A 28 -11.56 -2.62 9.28
C GLU A 28 -10.57 -3.46 8.48
N GLU A 29 -10.14 -2.99 7.31
CA GLU A 29 -9.17 -3.67 6.47
C GLU A 29 -7.82 -2.93 6.48
N VAL A 30 -6.75 -3.67 6.76
CA VAL A 30 -5.37 -3.21 6.67
C VAL A 30 -4.72 -3.85 5.45
N ILE A 31 -4.15 -3.03 4.57
CA ILE A 31 -3.27 -3.51 3.51
C ILE A 31 -1.87 -3.69 4.07
N ILE A 32 -1.25 -4.81 3.70
CA ILE A 32 0.14 -5.12 4.01
C ILE A 32 0.85 -5.45 2.70
N VAL A 33 1.91 -4.71 2.40
CA VAL A 33 2.80 -5.05 1.29
C VAL A 33 4.02 -5.73 1.87
N SER A 34 4.17 -7.03 1.59
CA SER A 34 5.25 -7.85 2.15
C SER A 34 5.55 -9.03 1.21
N LYS A 35 6.82 -9.46 1.20
CA LYS A 35 7.22 -10.72 0.54
C LYS A 35 6.82 -11.96 1.33
N LYS A 36 6.59 -11.81 2.63
CA LYS A 36 6.21 -12.89 3.52
C LYS A 36 4.69 -13.03 3.55
N GLU A 37 4.22 -14.27 3.59
CA GLU A 37 2.81 -14.54 3.85
C GLU A 37 2.41 -14.01 5.23
N CYS A 38 1.20 -13.48 5.33
CA CYS A 38 0.62 -13.06 6.59
C CYS A 38 -0.82 -13.57 6.70
N PRO A 39 -1.34 -13.79 7.93
CA PRO A 39 -2.71 -14.21 8.11
C PRO A 39 -3.68 -13.21 7.49
N SER A 40 -4.80 -13.69 6.97
CA SER A 40 -5.85 -12.85 6.40
C SER A 40 -6.65 -12.05 7.45
N GLU A 41 -6.48 -12.37 8.73
CA GLU A 41 -7.14 -11.71 9.84
C GLU A 41 -6.26 -11.73 11.09
N ILE A 42 -6.27 -10.63 11.86
CA ILE A 42 -5.63 -10.54 13.18
C ILE A 42 -6.64 -9.99 14.19
N ARG A 43 -6.62 -10.55 15.41
CA ARG A 43 -7.32 -9.98 16.57
C ARG A 43 -6.38 -9.08 17.36
N LEU A 44 -6.79 -7.83 17.55
CA LEU A 44 -6.14 -6.85 18.41
C LEU A 44 -7.10 -6.55 19.57
N GLY A 45 -6.93 -7.27 20.68
CA GLY A 45 -7.90 -7.24 21.78
C GLY A 45 -9.27 -7.77 21.33
N GLU A 46 -10.31 -6.96 21.49
CA GLU A 46 -11.68 -7.28 21.06
C GLU A 46 -11.93 -6.98 19.57
N ARG A 47 -11.03 -6.24 18.92
CA ARG A 47 -11.20 -5.82 17.52
C ARG A 47 -10.64 -6.87 16.57
N LYS A 48 -11.43 -7.18 15.53
CA LYS A 48 -11.01 -8.04 14.42
C LYS A 48 -10.62 -7.17 13.23
N VAL A 49 -9.41 -7.37 12.71
CA VAL A 49 -8.89 -6.61 11.57
C VAL A 49 -8.64 -7.58 10.42
N ARG A 50 -9.18 -7.27 9.24
CA ARG A 50 -8.90 -8.02 8.02
C ARG A 50 -7.61 -7.53 7.41
N ILE A 51 -6.79 -8.45 6.94
CA ILE A 51 -5.51 -8.16 6.31
C ILE A 51 -5.60 -8.54 4.84
N ARG A 52 -5.29 -7.57 4.00
CA ARG A 52 -5.14 -7.77 2.57
C ARG A 52 -3.67 -7.63 2.19
N ARG A 53 -3.04 -8.77 1.96
CA ARG A 53 -1.62 -8.84 1.62
C ARG A 53 -1.42 -8.72 0.13
N PHE A 54 -0.38 -7.98 -0.26
CA PHE A 54 0.14 -7.94 -1.62
C PHE A 54 1.63 -8.23 -1.62
N ASP A 55 2.10 -8.94 -2.64
CA ASP A 55 3.52 -8.96 -2.96
C ASP A 55 3.97 -7.56 -3.41
N PRO A 56 5.20 -7.10 -3.08
CA PRO A 56 5.66 -5.77 -3.47
C PRO A 56 5.66 -5.52 -4.98
N GLU A 57 6.01 -6.51 -5.81
CA GLU A 57 6.03 -6.32 -7.26
C GLU A 57 4.62 -6.28 -7.83
N GLU A 58 3.73 -7.13 -7.32
CA GLU A 58 2.31 -7.10 -7.67
C GLU A 58 1.66 -5.77 -7.28
N TYR A 59 1.92 -5.29 -6.06
CA TYR A 59 1.39 -4.01 -5.57
C TYR A 59 1.82 -2.86 -6.48
N LEU A 60 3.11 -2.80 -6.85
CA LEU A 60 3.62 -1.77 -7.76
C LEU A 60 2.90 -1.80 -9.11
N ARG A 61 2.74 -2.98 -9.69
CA ARG A 61 2.01 -3.13 -10.96
C ARG A 61 0.57 -2.64 -10.84
N LEU A 62 -0.15 -3.05 -9.79
CA LEU A 62 -1.55 -2.69 -9.58
C LEU A 62 -1.74 -1.18 -9.35
N VAL A 63 -0.83 -0.53 -8.61
CA VAL A 63 -0.87 0.92 -8.39
C VAL A 63 -0.75 1.68 -9.72
N CYS A 64 0.08 1.20 -10.64
CA CYS A 64 0.28 1.80 -11.95
C CYS A 64 -0.93 1.63 -12.89
N GLU A 65 -1.54 0.44 -12.85
CA GLU A 65 -2.69 0.11 -13.70
C GLU A 65 -3.99 0.73 -13.19
N ASN A 66 -4.20 0.74 -11.88
CA ASN A 66 -5.44 1.21 -11.26
C ASN A 66 -5.23 1.78 -9.84
N GLU A 67 -4.79 3.03 -9.78
CA GLU A 67 -4.58 3.77 -8.53
C GLU A 67 -5.84 3.83 -7.64
N SER A 68 -7.05 3.80 -8.24
CA SER A 68 -8.31 3.92 -7.49
C SER A 68 -8.51 2.81 -6.46
N LEU A 69 -7.88 1.65 -6.67
CA LEU A 69 -7.91 0.53 -5.72
C LEU A 69 -7.27 0.90 -4.38
N PHE A 70 -6.29 1.79 -4.37
CA PHE A 70 -5.48 2.11 -3.19
C PHE A 70 -5.73 3.50 -2.63
N ARG A 71 -6.39 4.39 -3.39
CA ARG A 71 -6.64 5.80 -3.04
C ARG A 71 -7.36 5.98 -1.70
N ASP A 72 -8.27 5.08 -1.36
CA ASP A 72 -9.06 5.17 -0.13
C ASP A 72 -8.31 4.68 1.12
N TYR A 73 -7.12 4.07 0.96
CA TYR A 73 -6.34 3.62 2.10
C TYR A 73 -5.55 4.79 2.68
N LYS A 74 -5.70 4.97 3.97
CA LYS A 74 -4.83 5.87 4.72
C LYS A 74 -3.51 5.18 4.99
N MET A 75 -2.47 5.63 4.31
CA MET A 75 -1.12 5.11 4.48
C MET A 75 -0.52 5.56 5.81
N VAL A 76 -0.04 4.61 6.61
CA VAL A 76 0.48 4.88 7.96
C VAL A 76 1.95 4.46 8.10
N TYR A 77 2.31 3.30 7.54
CA TYR A 77 3.65 2.75 7.62
C TYR A 77 4.23 2.60 6.21
N PHE A 78 5.48 2.99 6.02
CA PHE A 78 6.19 2.73 4.77
C PHE A 78 7.70 2.76 4.98
N VAL A 79 8.39 1.86 4.30
CA VAL A 79 9.83 1.91 4.15
C VAL A 79 10.18 2.97 3.11
N LYS A 80 11.01 3.95 3.52
CA LYS A 80 11.36 5.13 2.70
C LYS A 80 11.80 4.80 1.28
N VAL A 81 12.65 3.79 1.11
CA VAL A 81 13.18 3.40 -0.21
C VAL A 81 12.08 2.82 -1.11
N TYR A 82 11.12 2.11 -0.53
CA TYR A 82 10.01 1.53 -1.29
C TYR A 82 9.00 2.60 -1.71
N MET A 83 8.68 3.56 -0.82
CA MET A 83 7.84 4.71 -1.16
C MET A 83 8.44 5.54 -2.29
N ARG A 84 9.76 5.78 -2.27
CA ARG A 84 10.45 6.48 -3.37
C ARG A 84 10.25 5.77 -4.71
N LYS A 85 10.42 4.44 -4.74
CA LYS A 85 10.20 3.64 -5.96
C LYS A 85 8.78 3.80 -6.52
N ILE A 86 7.76 3.83 -5.65
CA ILE A 86 6.37 4.06 -6.06
C ILE A 86 6.22 5.45 -6.71
N LEU A 87 6.72 6.49 -6.04
CA LEU A 87 6.61 7.87 -6.51
C LEU A 87 7.33 8.09 -7.84
N ASP A 88 8.54 7.56 -7.99
CA ASP A 88 9.33 7.65 -9.23
C ASP A 88 8.60 6.98 -10.41
N LEU A 89 7.95 5.85 -10.14
CA LEU A 89 7.19 5.10 -11.15
C LEU A 89 5.91 5.86 -11.56
N LEU A 90 5.15 6.38 -10.60
CA LEU A 90 3.96 7.19 -10.88
C LEU A 90 4.30 8.46 -11.64
N ALA A 91 5.37 9.17 -11.26
CA ALA A 91 5.84 10.34 -11.98
C ALA A 91 6.24 10.01 -13.43
N SER A 92 6.93 8.88 -13.64
CA SER A 92 7.32 8.43 -14.98
C SER A 92 6.11 8.09 -15.86
N LEU A 93 5.09 7.46 -15.28
CA LEU A 93 3.85 7.13 -16.00
C LEU A 93 3.07 8.37 -16.41
N GLU A 94 3.02 9.39 -15.55
CA GLU A 94 2.36 10.65 -15.87
C GLU A 94 3.04 11.36 -17.04
N VAL A 95 4.38 11.44 -17.02
CA VAL A 95 5.15 11.99 -18.14
C VAL A 95 4.89 11.22 -19.44
N TYR A 96 4.84 9.90 -19.36
CA TYR A 96 4.54 9.05 -20.52
C TYR A 96 3.14 9.32 -21.09
N ARG A 97 2.11 9.46 -20.24
CA ARG A 97 0.75 9.79 -20.66
C ARG A 97 0.69 11.14 -21.36
N LEU A 98 1.27 12.17 -20.75
CA LEU A 98 1.35 13.51 -21.34
C LEU A 98 2.06 13.50 -22.71
N SER A 99 3.13 12.72 -22.85
CA SER A 99 3.85 12.61 -24.14
C SER A 99 3.00 11.97 -25.25
N LYS A 100 2.15 11.00 -24.88
CA LYS A 100 1.23 10.33 -25.81
C LYS A 100 0.09 11.25 -26.21
N ASP A 101 -0.47 11.98 -25.25
CA ASP A 101 -1.56 12.93 -25.51
C ASP A 101 -1.09 14.07 -26.40
N PHE A 102 0.15 14.54 -26.21
CA PHE A 102 0.79 15.51 -27.09
C PHE A 102 0.94 14.98 -28.53
N SER A 103 1.41 13.74 -28.68
CA SER A 103 1.62 13.09 -30.00
C SER A 103 0.32 12.73 -30.72
N ALA A 104 -0.80 12.61 -30.00
CA ALA A 104 -2.11 12.31 -30.57
C ALA A 104 -2.90 13.56 -31.01
N SER A 105 -2.38 14.75 -30.66
CA SER A 105 -2.99 16.05 -30.95
C SER A 105 -2.35 16.75 -32.16
N GLU A 106 -1.36 16.12 -32.80
CA GLU A 106 -0.76 16.49 -34.10
C GLU A 106 -1.30 15.58 -35.22
#